data_AF-A0A6P5M785-F1
#
_entry.id   AF-A0A6P5M785-F1
#
_cell.length_a   1.000
_cell.length_b   1.000
_cell.length_c   1.000
_cell.angle_alpha   90.00
_cell.angle_beta   90.00
_cell.angle_gamma   90.00
#
_symmetry.space_group_name_H-M   'P 1'
#
loop_
_entity.id
_entity.type
_entity.pdbx_description
1 polymer ?
#
loop_
_entity_poly.entity_id
_entity_poly.type
_entity_poly.pdbx_seq_one_letter_code
_entity_poly.pdbx_strand_id
1 'polypeptide(L)'
;MEAQSEDPQAPTQELEDEKIEETILLEESKKTKIFKLWPPRGQFNKIVTNGVLMGLFWILAWSYTGAEVYPGGSVFGLLIIFYCSIAGGKLMEIIKIPVVPPLPPLLGMLLSGFIVRNTPVIRDSVRISQVWSSHLRNTALTIILVQAGLGLDPQALKKLKGVCLRLSIGPCCLEACSAAVFSHFIMKFPWRWGFLLGFVIGAVSPAVVVPSMLILQHQGYGVKKGIPTLLIAASSFDDILAITGFNTFLSITFTSGPVYKNVIKGIYEIVVGVTGGIIMGYFVRYFPSNEQTILAWKRAFLLLSLSIVAVIGSNRVGLQGAGGLATIVLTFVSALGWNQEKARVQNIIAGMWHIFQPLLFGLVGAEVSVANLESNTIGFCVGTLSLSLLVRVIVTFLLVSFAGFSFKEKIFVALAWIPKATVQKQRKKLQACWKSTYISKTLFKP
;
A
#
# COMPACT_ATOMS: atom_id res chain seq x y z
N MET A 1 -53.44 52.60 62.01
CA MET A 1 -53.08 51.94 60.73
C MET A 1 -51.74 52.54 60.30
N GLU A 2 -50.71 52.46 61.15
CA GLU A 2 -49.72 51.35 61.29
C GLU A 2 -48.88 51.24 60.01
N ALA A 3 -47.77 51.98 59.89
CA ALA A 3 -46.45 51.72 60.50
C ALA A 3 -45.85 50.38 60.04
N GLN A 4 -45.00 50.42 59.01
CA GLN A 4 -44.05 49.35 58.70
C GLN A 4 -42.63 49.92 58.79
N SER A 5 -41.90 49.30 59.71
CA SER A 5 -40.51 49.50 60.11
C SER A 5 -39.54 49.14 58.99
N GLU A 6 -38.56 50.01 58.73
CA GLU A 6 -37.30 49.62 58.09
C GLU A 6 -36.52 48.70 59.05
N ASP A 7 -36.21 47.49 58.58
CA ASP A 7 -35.43 46.49 59.30
C ASP A 7 -33.93 46.66 58.99
N PRO A 8 -33.04 46.92 59.97
CA PRO A 8 -31.63 47.22 59.73
C PRO A 8 -30.75 45.96 59.68
N GLN A 9 -31.08 44.98 58.83
CA GLN A 9 -30.30 43.72 58.70
C GLN A 9 -29.77 43.40 57.29
N ALA A 10 -30.04 44.22 56.28
CA ALA A 10 -29.57 43.98 54.91
C ALA A 10 -28.03 43.95 54.69
N PRO A 11 -27.15 44.67 55.43
CA PRO A 11 -25.73 44.71 55.07
C PRO A 11 -24.93 43.46 55.46
N THR A 12 -25.46 42.62 56.35
CA THR A 12 -24.66 41.54 56.97
C THR A 12 -24.76 40.22 56.20
N GLN A 13 -25.89 39.95 55.53
CA GLN A 13 -26.08 38.73 54.74
C GLN A 13 -25.33 38.78 53.41
N GLU A 14 -25.35 39.91 52.70
CA GLU A 14 -24.61 40.06 51.44
C GLU A 14 -23.10 39.89 51.62
N LEU A 15 -22.56 40.32 52.77
CA LEU A 15 -21.14 40.23 53.11
C LEU A 15 -20.71 38.81 53.55
N GLU A 16 -21.63 38.01 54.09
CA GLU A 16 -21.40 36.58 54.38
C GLU A 16 -21.50 35.74 53.11
N ASP A 17 -22.46 36.02 52.23
CA ASP A 17 -22.64 35.31 50.96
C ASP A 17 -21.46 35.54 50.01
N GLU A 18 -20.94 36.78 49.92
CA GLU A 18 -19.75 37.09 49.10
C GLU A 18 -18.49 36.37 49.60
N LYS A 19 -18.33 36.24 50.93
CA LYS A 19 -17.23 35.47 51.54
C LYS A 19 -17.36 33.96 51.31
N ILE A 20 -18.58 33.43 51.35
CA ILE A 20 -18.84 32.01 51.08
C ILE A 20 -18.53 31.71 49.62
N GLU A 21 -18.96 32.57 48.70
CA GLU A 21 -18.71 32.44 47.27
C GLU A 21 -17.21 32.54 46.95
N GLU A 22 -16.48 33.48 47.56
CA GLU A 22 -15.03 33.62 47.39
C GLU A 22 -14.26 32.39 47.95
N THR A 23 -14.76 31.81 49.06
CA THR A 23 -14.18 30.59 49.65
C THR A 23 -14.44 29.36 48.78
N ILE A 24 -15.62 29.25 48.17
CA ILE A 24 -15.98 28.18 47.21
C ILE A 24 -15.12 28.30 45.95
N LEU A 25 -14.93 29.50 45.40
CA LEU A 25 -14.08 29.73 44.23
C LEU A 25 -12.60 29.45 44.51
N LEU A 26 -12.11 29.74 45.73
CA LEU A 26 -10.77 29.38 46.16
C LEU A 26 -10.60 27.86 46.34
N GLU A 27 -11.63 27.17 46.81
CA GLU A 27 -11.64 25.70 46.90
C GLU A 27 -11.69 25.02 45.52
N GLU A 28 -12.50 25.53 44.59
CA GLU A 28 -12.55 25.05 43.20
C GLU A 28 -11.22 25.32 42.48
N SER A 29 -10.61 26.49 42.68
CA SER A 29 -9.29 26.82 42.13
C SER A 29 -8.19 25.91 42.70
N LYS A 30 -8.26 25.54 43.99
CA LYS A 30 -7.37 24.55 44.61
C LYS A 30 -7.63 23.12 44.10
N LYS A 31 -8.89 22.68 43.98
CA LYS A 31 -9.26 21.37 43.39
C LYS A 31 -8.79 21.24 41.94
N THR A 32 -8.90 22.32 41.16
CA THR A 32 -8.44 22.38 39.76
C THR A 32 -6.91 22.36 39.66
N LYS A 33 -6.18 22.93 40.64
CA LYS A 33 -4.71 22.85 40.70
C LYS A 33 -4.19 21.48 41.14
N ILE A 34 -4.91 20.75 42.00
CA ILE A 34 -4.49 19.42 42.51
C ILE A 34 -4.60 18.33 41.43
N PHE A 35 -5.51 18.47 40.46
CA PHE A 35 -5.61 17.57 39.30
C PHE A 35 -4.79 17.99 38.08
N LYS A 36 -3.68 18.72 38.28
CA LYS A 36 -2.68 18.89 37.23
C LYS A 36 -1.82 17.63 37.14
N LEU A 37 -2.44 16.49 36.81
CA LEU A 37 -1.74 15.27 36.45
C LEU A 37 -0.98 15.58 35.16
N TRP A 38 0.33 15.83 35.27
CA TRP A 38 1.17 16.15 34.11
C TRP A 38 1.06 14.99 33.13
N PRO A 39 0.36 15.15 31.99
CA PRO A 39 0.23 14.04 31.07
C PRO A 39 1.66 13.69 30.63
N PRO A 40 2.05 12.39 30.63
CA PRO A 40 3.36 12.02 30.15
C PRO A 40 3.53 12.58 28.74
N ARG A 41 4.53 13.44 28.53
CA ARG A 41 4.80 14.06 27.23
C ARG A 41 6.04 13.43 26.63
N GLY A 42 6.05 13.28 25.30
CA GLY A 42 7.20 12.78 24.55
C GLY A 42 7.08 11.33 24.07
N GLN A 43 8.24 10.73 23.75
CA GLN A 43 8.31 9.40 23.13
C GLN A 43 7.80 8.27 24.03
N PHE A 44 8.01 8.41 25.34
CA PHE A 44 7.55 7.43 26.32
C PHE A 44 6.03 7.26 26.29
N ASN A 45 5.27 8.36 26.32
CA ASN A 45 3.81 8.30 26.22
C ASN A 45 3.36 7.62 24.92
N LYS A 46 3.97 7.96 23.78
CA LYS A 46 3.65 7.30 22.49
C LYS A 46 3.91 5.80 22.52
N ILE A 47 4.97 5.34 23.20
CA ILE A 47 5.28 3.91 23.33
C ILE A 47 4.23 3.23 24.22
N VAL A 48 3.93 3.82 25.37
CA VAL A 48 2.92 3.32 26.31
C VAL A 48 1.54 3.27 25.67
N THR A 49 1.08 4.36 25.02
CA THR A 49 -0.23 4.40 24.33
C THR A 49 -0.32 3.31 23.26
N ASN A 50 0.71 3.17 22.42
CA ASN A 50 0.71 2.13 21.39
C ASN A 50 0.72 0.71 21.99
N GLY A 51 1.47 0.49 23.07
CA GLY A 51 1.50 -0.79 23.77
C GLY A 51 0.14 -1.15 24.37
N VAL A 52 -0.52 -0.19 25.03
CA VAL A 52 -1.88 -0.36 25.57
C VAL A 52 -2.88 -0.66 24.45
N LEU A 53 -2.82 0.07 23.33
CA LEU A 53 -3.70 -0.19 22.18
C LEU A 53 -3.51 -1.59 21.60
N MET A 54 -2.26 -2.08 21.50
CA MET A 54 -1.99 -3.46 21.06
C MET A 54 -2.51 -4.49 22.08
N GLY A 55 -2.33 -4.23 23.38
CA GLY A 55 -2.87 -5.09 24.44
C GLY A 55 -4.40 -5.18 24.38
N LEU A 56 -5.08 -4.05 24.25
CA LEU A 56 -6.54 -3.99 24.12
C LEU A 56 -7.04 -4.68 22.86
N PHE A 57 -6.35 -4.51 21.73
CA PHE A 57 -6.72 -5.20 20.49
C PHE A 57 -6.62 -6.73 20.64
N TRP A 58 -5.61 -7.23 21.36
CA TRP A 58 -5.49 -8.65 21.68
C TRP A 58 -6.60 -9.14 22.59
N ILE A 59 -6.91 -8.40 23.67
CA ILE A 59 -7.99 -8.74 24.61
C ILE A 59 -9.34 -8.76 23.90
N LEU A 60 -9.60 -7.81 23.00
CA LEU A 60 -10.81 -7.79 22.18
C LEU A 60 -10.87 -9.01 21.26
N ALA A 61 -9.79 -9.34 20.56
CA ALA A 61 -9.74 -10.54 19.72
C ALA A 61 -9.99 -11.82 20.52
N TRP A 62 -9.42 -11.91 21.74
CA TRP A 62 -9.67 -13.02 22.66
C TRP A 62 -11.13 -13.07 23.12
N SER A 63 -11.73 -11.92 23.44
CA SER A 63 -13.15 -11.84 23.82
C SER A 63 -14.10 -12.31 22.71
N TYR A 64 -13.81 -11.97 21.44
CA TYR A 64 -14.66 -12.38 20.31
C TYR A 64 -14.42 -13.81 19.85
N THR A 65 -13.18 -14.28 19.83
CA THR A 65 -12.81 -15.55 19.16
C THR A 65 -12.40 -16.67 20.12
N GLY A 66 -12.34 -16.38 21.42
CA GLY A 66 -12.06 -17.34 22.48
C GLY A 66 -10.79 -18.15 22.21
N ALA A 67 -10.97 -19.45 21.94
CA ALA A 67 -9.88 -20.40 21.84
C ALA A 67 -8.98 -20.22 20.59
N GLU A 68 -9.44 -19.53 19.54
CA GLU A 68 -8.63 -19.30 18.32
C GLU A 68 -7.46 -18.32 18.51
N VAL A 69 -7.39 -17.68 19.67
CA VAL A 69 -6.30 -16.75 20.04
C VAL A 69 -5.19 -17.45 20.84
N TYR A 70 -5.37 -18.72 21.22
CA TYR A 70 -4.29 -19.50 21.83
C TYR A 70 -3.27 -20.01 20.79
N PRO A 71 -2.05 -20.38 21.21
CA PRO A 71 -1.06 -21.01 20.34
C PRO A 71 -1.68 -22.18 19.57
N GLY A 72 -1.48 -22.20 18.25
CA GLY A 72 -2.09 -23.15 17.31
C GLY A 72 -3.36 -22.65 16.62
N GLY A 73 -3.98 -21.58 17.11
CA GLY A 73 -5.14 -20.95 16.49
C GLY A 73 -4.81 -20.08 15.27
N SER A 74 -5.79 -19.91 14.38
CA SER A 74 -5.60 -19.17 13.12
C SER A 74 -5.46 -17.67 13.34
N VAL A 75 -6.26 -17.13 14.27
CA VAL A 75 -6.26 -15.71 14.65
C VAL A 75 -5.00 -15.36 15.43
N PHE A 76 -4.54 -16.25 16.32
CA PHE A 76 -3.25 -16.10 16.99
C PHE A 76 -2.11 -15.87 15.99
N GLY A 77 -2.03 -16.68 14.93
CA GLY A 77 -0.98 -16.54 13.92
C GLY A 77 -1.02 -15.21 13.16
N LEU A 78 -2.22 -14.71 12.83
CA LEU A 78 -2.39 -13.41 12.18
C LEU A 78 -2.00 -12.25 13.10
N LEU A 79 -2.39 -12.29 14.37
CA LEU A 79 -2.05 -11.25 15.35
C LEU A 79 -0.55 -11.20 15.62
N ILE A 80 0.09 -12.36 15.79
CA ILE A 80 1.54 -12.45 15.97
C ILE A 80 2.27 -11.89 14.76
N ILE A 81 1.88 -12.25 13.53
CA ILE A 81 2.49 -11.67 12.32
C ILE A 81 2.31 -10.16 12.29
N PHE A 82 1.12 -9.65 12.60
CA PHE A 82 0.84 -8.22 12.60
C PHE A 82 1.76 -7.47 13.58
N TYR A 83 1.86 -7.95 14.82
CA TYR A 83 2.70 -7.34 15.86
C TYR A 83 4.18 -7.46 15.56
N CYS A 84 4.66 -8.64 15.15
CA CYS A 84 6.03 -8.85 14.71
C CYS A 84 6.38 -7.93 13.52
N SER A 85 5.44 -7.70 12.60
CA SER A 85 5.66 -6.81 11.45
C SER A 85 5.77 -5.35 11.87
N ILE A 86 4.91 -4.87 12.78
CA ILE A 86 5.02 -3.52 13.35
C ILE A 86 6.35 -3.35 14.09
N ALA A 87 6.72 -4.33 14.92
CA ALA A 87 7.97 -4.32 15.67
C ALA A 87 9.19 -4.33 14.72
N GLY A 88 9.20 -5.21 13.72
CA GLY A 88 10.26 -5.30 12.71
C GLY A 88 10.40 -4.03 11.89
N GLY A 89 9.27 -3.41 11.52
CA GLY A 89 9.25 -2.12 10.83
C GLY A 89 9.90 -1.01 11.66
N LYS A 90 9.52 -0.88 12.94
CA LYS A 90 10.13 0.09 13.87
C LYS A 90 11.61 -0.21 14.13
N LEU A 91 11.98 -1.48 14.27
CA LEU A 91 13.36 -1.91 14.48
C LEU A 91 14.25 -1.48 13.31
N MET A 92 13.78 -1.66 12.06
CA MET A 92 14.50 -1.19 10.87
C MET A 92 14.58 0.34 10.74
N GLU A 93 13.65 1.09 11.34
CA GLU A 93 13.76 2.56 11.41
C GLU A 93 14.84 3.02 12.39
N ILE A 94 15.04 2.26 13.48
CA ILE A 94 16.03 2.56 14.52
C ILE A 94 17.45 2.20 14.06
N ILE A 95 17.61 1.09 13.34
CA ILE A 95 18.91 0.62 12.85
C ILE A 95 19.39 1.53 11.71
N LYS A 96 20.23 2.50 12.07
CA LYS A 96 20.95 3.37 11.14
C LYS A 96 22.40 2.91 11.05
N ILE A 97 22.72 2.23 9.97
CA ILE A 97 24.10 1.82 9.66
C ILE A 97 24.80 3.02 8.99
N PRO A 98 25.97 3.49 9.47
CA PRO A 98 26.64 4.70 8.95
C PRO A 98 26.95 4.69 7.45
N VAL A 99 27.15 3.50 6.86
CA VAL A 99 27.60 3.31 5.48
C VAL A 99 26.44 3.11 4.48
N VAL A 100 25.23 2.78 4.94
CA VAL A 100 24.07 2.56 4.06
C VAL A 100 22.94 3.55 4.36
N PRO A 101 22.16 3.97 3.34
CA PRO A 101 20.96 4.76 3.59
C PRO A 101 20.05 4.03 4.58
N PRO A 102 19.34 4.76 5.47
CA PRO A 102 18.54 4.15 6.53
C PRO A 102 17.65 3.06 5.93
N LEU A 103 17.51 1.92 6.59
CA LEU A 103 16.70 0.85 6.04
C LEU A 103 15.22 1.26 6.02
N PRO A 104 14.44 0.82 5.03
CA PRO A 104 13.04 1.18 4.92
C PRO A 104 12.17 0.23 5.79
N PRO A 105 11.06 0.71 6.35
CA PRO A 105 10.29 -0.08 7.32
C PRO A 105 9.67 -1.37 6.75
N LEU A 106 9.35 -1.42 5.45
CA LEU A 106 8.72 -2.63 4.88
C LEU A 106 9.69 -3.80 4.84
N LEU A 107 11.01 -3.55 4.80
CA LEU A 107 12.01 -4.63 4.89
C LEU A 107 11.90 -5.31 6.25
N GLY A 108 11.78 -4.53 7.32
CA GLY A 108 11.57 -5.07 8.66
C GLY A 108 10.25 -5.82 8.80
N MET A 109 9.17 -5.30 8.22
CA MET A 109 7.87 -5.98 8.19
C MET A 109 7.94 -7.34 7.49
N LEU A 110 8.59 -7.41 6.32
CA LEU A 110 8.75 -8.65 5.56
C LEU A 110 9.68 -9.65 6.27
N LEU A 111 10.82 -9.19 6.78
CA LEU A 111 11.77 -10.04 7.51
C LEU A 111 11.14 -10.63 8.77
N SER A 112 10.32 -9.87 9.50
CA SER A 112 9.57 -10.40 10.64
C SER A 112 8.68 -11.59 10.26
N GLY A 113 7.92 -11.48 9.16
CA GLY A 113 7.11 -12.59 8.66
C GLY A 113 7.96 -13.81 8.27
N PHE A 114 9.08 -13.57 7.59
CA PHE A 114 10.04 -14.60 7.22
C PHE A 114 10.63 -15.33 8.44
N ILE A 115 11.02 -14.58 9.48
CA ILE A 115 11.56 -15.15 10.72
C ILE A 115 10.51 -16.00 11.43
N VAL A 116 9.28 -15.50 11.54
CA VAL A 116 8.16 -16.23 12.16
C VAL A 116 7.89 -17.57 11.44
N ARG A 117 7.98 -17.60 10.11
CA ARG A 117 7.77 -18.82 9.32
C ARG A 117 8.93 -19.83 9.41
N ASN A 118 10.16 -19.35 9.52
CA ASN A 118 11.37 -20.19 9.42
C ASN A 118 11.96 -20.59 10.78
N THR A 119 11.48 -20.03 11.89
CA THR A 119 11.88 -20.43 13.25
C THR A 119 11.01 -21.61 13.72
N PRO A 120 11.57 -22.82 13.95
CA PRO A 120 10.79 -24.03 14.25
C PRO A 120 9.86 -23.89 15.46
N VAL A 121 10.38 -23.34 16.57
CA VAL A 121 9.64 -23.13 17.83
C VAL A 121 8.39 -22.25 17.63
N ILE A 122 8.50 -21.24 16.76
CA ILE A 122 7.42 -20.29 16.48
C ILE A 122 6.46 -20.87 15.43
N ARG A 123 6.99 -21.60 14.43
CA ARG A 123 6.22 -22.22 13.35
C ARG A 123 5.15 -23.17 13.86
N ASP A 124 5.48 -24.02 14.82
CA ASP A 124 4.54 -25.03 15.35
C ASP A 124 3.41 -24.38 16.17
N SER A 125 3.70 -23.23 16.77
CA SER A 125 2.76 -22.42 17.54
C SER A 125 1.91 -21.48 16.66
N VAL A 126 2.39 -21.12 15.46
CA VAL A 126 1.78 -20.11 14.58
C VAL A 126 1.23 -20.77 13.32
N ARG A 127 -0.03 -21.18 13.37
CA ARG A 127 -0.76 -21.66 12.18
C ARG A 127 -1.45 -20.49 11.48
N ILE A 128 -1.07 -20.26 10.23
CA ILE A 128 -1.66 -19.20 9.40
C ILE A 128 -2.61 -19.85 8.42
N SER A 129 -3.90 -19.52 8.51
CA SER A 129 -4.86 -19.93 7.50
C SER A 129 -4.55 -19.23 6.18
N GLN A 130 -4.29 -20.01 5.13
CA GLN A 130 -4.00 -19.50 3.79
C GLN A 130 -5.18 -18.69 3.22
N VAL A 131 -6.41 -19.06 3.59
CA VAL A 131 -7.64 -18.37 3.16
C VAL A 131 -7.67 -16.94 3.71
N TRP A 132 -7.51 -16.79 5.02
CA TRP A 132 -7.48 -15.46 5.66
C TRP A 132 -6.31 -14.62 5.18
N SER A 133 -5.13 -15.23 5.03
CA SER A 133 -3.95 -14.54 4.52
C SER A 133 -4.19 -14.00 3.11
N SER A 134 -4.73 -14.82 2.20
CA SER A 134 -5.06 -14.40 0.84
C SER A 134 -6.07 -13.24 0.81
N HIS A 135 -7.13 -13.30 1.63
CA HIS A 135 -8.11 -12.21 1.73
C HIS A 135 -7.48 -10.90 2.23
N LEU A 136 -6.67 -10.95 3.29
CA LEU A 136 -6.01 -9.76 3.82
C LEU A 136 -5.02 -9.14 2.83
N ARG A 137 -4.25 -9.96 2.12
CA ARG A 137 -3.34 -9.48 1.07
C ARG A 137 -4.10 -8.86 -0.10
N ASN A 138 -5.18 -9.48 -0.57
CA ASN A 138 -6.02 -8.93 -1.64
C ASN A 138 -6.66 -7.61 -1.23
N THR A 139 -7.15 -7.49 0.00
CA THR A 139 -7.68 -6.21 0.53
C THR A 139 -6.59 -5.14 0.60
N ALA A 140 -5.39 -5.48 1.08
CA ALA A 140 -4.27 -4.54 1.12
C ALA A 140 -3.83 -4.07 -0.27
N LEU A 141 -3.75 -4.98 -1.24
CA LEU A 141 -3.48 -4.65 -2.64
C LEU A 141 -4.57 -3.73 -3.21
N THR A 142 -5.84 -4.01 -2.91
CA THR A 142 -6.96 -3.16 -3.32
C THR A 142 -6.82 -1.74 -2.78
N ILE A 143 -6.46 -1.57 -1.50
CA ILE A 143 -6.22 -0.25 -0.89
C ILE A 143 -5.11 0.52 -1.63
N ILE A 144 -4.05 -0.16 -2.09
CA ILE A 144 -2.98 0.45 -2.88
C ILE A 144 -3.48 0.88 -4.25
N LEU A 145 -4.23 0.02 -4.93
CA LEU A 145 -4.79 0.30 -6.26
C LEU A 145 -5.80 1.46 -6.22
N VAL A 146 -6.57 1.57 -5.14
CA VAL A 146 -7.41 2.73 -4.86
C VAL A 146 -6.57 4.01 -4.77
N GLN A 147 -5.48 3.99 -3.98
CA GLN A 147 -4.59 5.15 -3.90
C GLN A 147 -3.92 5.47 -5.23
N ALA A 148 -3.60 4.44 -6.03
CA ALA A 148 -3.05 4.59 -7.37
C ALA A 148 -4.01 5.40 -8.26
N GLY A 149 -5.27 4.96 -8.40
CA GLY A 149 -6.24 5.64 -9.25
C GLY A 149 -6.64 7.03 -8.76
N LEU A 150 -6.75 7.23 -7.43
CA LEU A 150 -6.88 8.56 -6.84
C LEU A 150 -5.65 9.44 -7.15
N GLY A 151 -4.44 8.88 -7.24
CA GLY A 151 -3.22 9.64 -7.55
C GLY A 151 -3.08 10.11 -9.00
N LEU A 152 -3.84 9.52 -9.94
CA LEU A 152 -3.67 9.80 -11.36
C LEU A 152 -4.14 11.21 -11.74
N ASP A 153 -3.42 11.81 -12.68
CA ASP A 153 -3.76 13.08 -13.33
C ASP A 153 -4.23 12.81 -14.78
N PRO A 154 -5.47 13.15 -15.15
CA PRO A 154 -6.00 12.93 -16.50
C PRO A 154 -5.22 13.66 -17.60
N GLN A 155 -4.73 14.87 -17.31
CA GLN A 155 -4.02 15.70 -18.29
C GLN A 155 -2.67 15.06 -18.63
N ALA A 156 -1.91 14.68 -17.60
CA ALA A 156 -0.65 13.97 -17.75
C ALA A 156 -0.82 12.62 -18.46
N LEU A 157 -1.83 11.84 -18.09
CA LEU A 157 -2.07 10.52 -18.69
C LEU A 157 -2.44 10.63 -20.19
N LYS A 158 -3.29 11.59 -20.56
CA LYS A 158 -3.67 11.83 -21.97
C LYS A 158 -2.45 12.22 -22.81
N LYS A 159 -1.56 13.05 -22.25
CA LYS A 159 -0.30 13.47 -22.90
C LYS A 159 0.68 12.30 -23.09
N LEU A 160 0.74 11.37 -22.13
CA LEU A 160 1.73 10.30 -22.10
C LEU A 160 1.21 8.91 -22.47
N LYS A 161 -0.03 8.79 -22.96
CA LYS A 161 -0.68 7.49 -23.23
C LYS A 161 0.17 6.52 -24.07
N GLY A 162 0.87 7.02 -25.10
CA GLY A 162 1.74 6.19 -25.94
C GLY A 162 3.00 5.71 -25.21
N VAL A 163 3.58 6.57 -24.36
CA VAL A 163 4.73 6.20 -23.52
C VAL A 163 4.31 5.21 -22.44
N CYS A 164 3.13 5.39 -21.86
CA CYS A 164 2.52 4.49 -20.88
C CYS A 164 2.39 3.08 -21.44
N LEU A 165 1.75 2.93 -22.60
CA LEU A 165 1.58 1.63 -23.26
C LEU A 165 2.93 0.97 -23.56
N ARG A 166 3.89 1.74 -24.10
CA ARG A 166 5.22 1.23 -24.44
C ARG A 166 5.99 0.79 -23.19
N LEU A 167 5.86 1.52 -22.08
CA LEU A 167 6.50 1.23 -20.80
C LEU A 167 5.86 0.03 -20.07
N SER A 168 4.57 -0.22 -20.27
CA SER A 168 3.89 -1.39 -19.71
C SER A 168 4.20 -2.68 -20.46
N ILE A 169 4.13 -2.65 -21.80
CA ILE A 169 4.26 -3.87 -22.61
C ILE A 169 5.74 -4.22 -22.83
N GLY A 170 6.55 -3.24 -23.22
CA GLY A 170 7.91 -3.49 -23.70
C GLY A 170 8.85 -4.12 -22.66
N PRO A 171 9.07 -3.49 -21.50
CA PRO A 171 9.92 -4.03 -20.44
C PRO A 171 9.41 -5.38 -19.91
N CYS A 172 8.10 -5.54 -19.71
CA CYS A 172 7.52 -6.77 -19.19
C CYS A 172 7.74 -7.95 -20.15
N CYS A 173 7.39 -7.79 -21.43
CA CYS A 173 7.58 -8.83 -22.44
C CYS A 173 9.07 -9.18 -22.63
N LEU A 174 9.93 -8.18 -22.80
CA LEU A 174 11.35 -8.43 -23.05
C LEU A 174 12.05 -9.02 -21.83
N GLU A 175 11.66 -8.61 -20.62
CA GLU A 175 12.16 -9.25 -19.41
C GLU A 175 11.66 -10.69 -19.31
N ALA A 176 10.37 -10.96 -19.51
CA ALA A 176 9.83 -12.32 -19.46
C ALA A 176 10.52 -13.24 -20.48
N CYS A 177 10.77 -12.76 -21.69
CA CYS A 177 11.54 -13.49 -22.70
C CYS A 177 12.99 -13.73 -22.25
N SER A 178 13.67 -12.71 -21.73
CA SER A 178 15.06 -12.86 -21.25
C SER A 178 15.16 -13.83 -20.08
N ALA A 179 14.21 -13.78 -19.15
CA ALA A 179 14.10 -14.69 -18.02
C ALA A 179 13.84 -16.13 -18.45
N ALA A 180 13.02 -16.34 -19.47
CA ALA A 180 12.79 -17.66 -20.06
C ALA A 180 14.08 -18.23 -20.66
N VAL A 181 14.83 -17.40 -21.41
CA VAL A 181 16.13 -17.79 -21.98
C VAL A 181 17.13 -18.13 -20.88
N PHE A 182 17.29 -17.27 -19.88
CA PHE A 182 18.26 -17.48 -18.80
C PHE A 182 17.90 -18.69 -17.92
N SER A 183 16.61 -18.87 -17.57
CA SER A 183 16.18 -20.05 -16.80
C SER A 183 16.32 -21.35 -17.58
N HIS A 184 16.12 -21.33 -18.90
CA HIS A 184 16.37 -22.51 -19.74
C HIS A 184 17.85 -22.92 -19.71
N PHE A 185 18.77 -21.97 -19.88
CA PHE A 185 20.20 -22.29 -19.95
C PHE A 185 20.87 -22.49 -18.58
N ILE A 186 20.48 -21.73 -17.55
CA ILE A 186 21.09 -21.78 -16.21
C ILE A 186 20.45 -22.89 -15.38
N MET A 187 19.12 -22.96 -15.35
CA MET A 187 18.36 -23.87 -14.48
C MET A 187 17.89 -25.15 -15.21
N LYS A 188 18.19 -25.27 -16.51
CA LYS A 188 17.77 -26.40 -17.37
C LYS A 188 16.25 -26.60 -17.42
N PHE A 189 15.49 -25.51 -17.24
CA PHE A 189 14.02 -25.57 -17.28
C PHE A 189 13.50 -25.73 -18.72
N PRO A 190 12.43 -26.50 -18.96
CA PRO A 190 11.76 -26.49 -20.26
C PRO A 190 11.24 -25.09 -20.61
N TRP A 191 11.21 -24.73 -21.89
CA TRP A 191 10.77 -23.41 -22.37
C TRP A 191 9.43 -22.96 -21.78
N ARG A 192 8.45 -23.86 -21.65
CA ARG A 192 7.13 -23.56 -21.08
C ARG A 192 7.23 -23.06 -19.63
N TRP A 193 8.04 -23.74 -18.81
CA TRP A 193 8.32 -23.36 -17.42
C TRP A 193 9.16 -22.09 -17.33
N GLY A 194 10.11 -21.90 -18.26
CA GLY A 194 10.90 -20.68 -18.37
C GLY A 194 10.04 -19.45 -18.65
N PHE A 195 9.12 -19.51 -19.61
CA PHE A 195 8.17 -18.42 -19.89
C PHE A 195 7.19 -18.20 -18.74
N LEU A 196 6.69 -19.27 -18.12
CA LEU A 196 5.86 -19.17 -16.92
C LEU A 196 6.59 -18.38 -15.82
N LEU A 197 7.83 -18.77 -15.50
CA LEU A 197 8.68 -18.07 -14.54
C LEU A 197 8.94 -16.62 -14.97
N GLY A 198 9.19 -16.40 -16.26
CA GLY A 198 9.44 -15.08 -16.83
C GLY A 198 8.30 -14.09 -16.61
N PHE A 199 7.04 -14.52 -16.79
CA PHE A 199 5.88 -13.67 -16.52
C PHE A 199 5.60 -13.49 -15.01
N VAL A 200 5.91 -14.49 -14.17
CA VAL A 200 5.85 -14.33 -12.70
C VAL A 200 6.83 -13.27 -12.24
N ILE A 201 8.09 -13.37 -12.66
CA ILE A 201 9.09 -12.42 -12.21
C ILE A 201 8.91 -11.08 -12.90
N GLY A 202 8.45 -11.04 -14.16
CA GLY A 202 8.26 -9.84 -15.00
C GLY A 202 7.30 -8.79 -14.44
N ALA A 203 6.39 -9.17 -13.53
CA ALA A 203 5.48 -8.22 -12.89
C ALA A 203 6.22 -7.20 -11.98
N VAL A 204 5.81 -5.94 -12.05
CA VAL A 204 6.20 -4.89 -11.08
C VAL A 204 5.38 -5.00 -9.81
N SER A 205 5.90 -4.56 -8.67
CA SER A 205 5.08 -4.44 -7.46
C SER A 205 4.47 -3.03 -7.33
N PRO A 206 3.17 -2.82 -7.56
CA PRO A 206 2.51 -1.53 -7.34
C PRO A 206 2.55 -1.15 -5.84
N ALA A 207 2.60 -2.14 -4.94
CA ALA A 207 2.71 -1.93 -3.49
C ALA A 207 3.94 -1.12 -3.07
N VAL A 208 5.01 -1.14 -3.87
CA VAL A 208 6.23 -0.37 -3.61
C VAL A 208 6.29 0.89 -4.49
N VAL A 209 5.91 0.77 -5.75
CA VAL A 209 5.98 1.87 -6.72
C VAL A 209 4.95 2.95 -6.41
N VAL A 210 3.68 2.58 -6.20
CA VAL A 210 2.57 3.54 -6.03
C VAL A 210 2.78 4.47 -4.82
N PRO A 211 3.01 3.97 -3.58
CA PRO A 211 3.21 4.86 -2.44
C PRO A 211 4.43 5.77 -2.61
N SER A 212 5.47 5.29 -3.30
CA SER A 212 6.68 6.07 -3.58
C SER A 212 6.40 7.21 -4.56
N MET A 213 5.64 6.94 -5.63
CA MET A 213 5.27 7.93 -6.63
C MET A 213 4.28 8.96 -6.07
N LEU A 214 3.33 8.55 -5.24
CA LEU A 214 2.40 9.48 -4.58
C LEU A 214 3.14 10.46 -3.66
N ILE A 215 4.14 10.01 -2.90
CA ILE A 215 4.94 10.90 -2.05
C ILE A 215 5.76 11.89 -2.90
N LEU A 216 6.34 11.44 -4.02
CA LEU A 216 7.05 12.34 -4.92
C LEU A 216 6.11 13.37 -5.55
N GLN A 217 4.90 12.95 -5.90
CA GLN A 217 3.86 13.83 -6.44
C GLN A 217 3.37 14.86 -5.41
N HIS A 218 3.15 14.45 -4.15
CA HIS A 218 2.84 15.37 -3.04
C HIS A 218 3.96 16.39 -2.79
N GLN A 219 5.21 16.00 -3.02
CA GLN A 219 6.36 16.90 -2.94
C GLN A 219 6.58 17.76 -4.20
N GLY A 220 5.72 17.64 -5.22
CA GLY A 220 5.80 18.40 -6.48
C GLY A 220 6.85 17.89 -7.47
N TYR A 221 7.49 16.75 -7.20
CA TYR A 221 8.55 16.19 -8.04
C TYR A 221 7.99 15.47 -9.27
N GLY A 222 8.45 15.85 -10.47
CA GLY A 222 8.11 15.16 -11.73
C GLY A 222 6.69 15.38 -12.22
N VAL A 223 5.88 16.17 -11.49
CA VAL A 223 4.46 16.41 -11.77
C VAL A 223 4.24 17.17 -13.08
N LYS A 224 5.07 18.20 -13.37
CA LYS A 224 4.98 18.97 -14.63
C LYS A 224 5.08 18.11 -15.89
N LYS A 225 5.90 17.05 -15.84
CA LYS A 225 6.07 16.10 -16.93
C LYS A 225 5.20 14.86 -16.79
N GLY A 226 4.43 14.70 -15.71
CA GLY A 226 3.55 13.57 -15.50
C GLY A 226 4.25 12.25 -15.18
N ILE A 227 5.51 12.27 -14.75
CA ILE A 227 6.30 11.04 -14.55
C ILE A 227 5.72 10.13 -13.46
N PRO A 228 5.31 10.63 -12.26
CA PRO A 228 4.67 9.78 -11.25
C PRO A 228 3.39 9.13 -11.76
N THR A 229 2.53 9.90 -12.44
CA THR A 229 1.28 9.42 -13.05
C THR A 229 1.53 8.35 -14.11
N LEU A 230 2.53 8.57 -14.98
CA LEU A 230 2.96 7.59 -15.98
C LEU A 230 3.38 6.27 -15.32
N LEU A 231 4.21 6.33 -14.28
CA LEU A 231 4.73 5.14 -13.60
C LEU A 231 3.62 4.37 -12.86
N ILE A 232 2.71 5.07 -12.20
CA ILE A 232 1.55 4.46 -11.51
C ILE A 232 0.62 3.78 -12.51
N ALA A 233 0.27 4.46 -13.60
CA ALA A 233 -0.61 3.90 -14.63
C ALA A 233 0.06 2.72 -15.33
N ALA A 234 1.32 2.88 -15.75
CA ALA A 234 2.02 1.86 -16.50
C ALA A 234 2.29 0.59 -15.67
N SER A 235 2.51 0.69 -14.34
CA SER A 235 2.75 -0.49 -13.50
C SER A 235 1.50 -1.35 -13.39
N SER A 236 0.34 -0.71 -13.44
CA SER A 236 -0.94 -1.40 -13.35
C SER A 236 -1.28 -2.19 -14.62
N PHE A 237 -0.97 -1.62 -15.79
CA PHE A 237 -1.07 -2.34 -17.05
C PHE A 237 0.00 -3.45 -17.19
N ASP A 238 1.21 -3.23 -16.66
CA ASP A 238 2.29 -4.23 -16.57
C ASP A 238 1.80 -5.47 -15.79
N ASP A 239 1.16 -5.28 -14.63
CA ASP A 239 0.62 -6.38 -13.81
C ASP A 239 -0.44 -7.21 -14.54
N ILE A 240 -1.35 -6.56 -15.27
CA ILE A 240 -2.41 -7.27 -16.03
C ILE A 240 -1.80 -8.08 -17.16
N LEU A 241 -0.83 -7.50 -17.87
CA LEU A 241 -0.08 -8.20 -18.91
C LEU A 241 0.68 -9.40 -18.32
N ALA A 242 1.33 -9.22 -17.17
CA ALA A 242 2.07 -10.27 -16.48
C ALA A 242 1.15 -11.42 -16.02
N ILE A 243 0.01 -11.11 -15.40
CA ILE A 243 -0.99 -12.11 -14.99
C ILE A 243 -1.58 -12.84 -16.19
N THR A 244 -1.91 -12.12 -17.27
CA THR A 244 -2.42 -12.71 -18.51
C THR A 244 -1.39 -13.65 -19.14
N GLY A 245 -0.14 -13.21 -19.23
CA GLY A 245 0.97 -14.01 -19.74
C GLY A 245 1.19 -15.25 -18.89
N PHE A 246 1.26 -15.10 -17.56
CA PHE A 246 1.38 -16.21 -16.62
C PHE A 246 0.26 -17.23 -16.80
N ASN A 247 -1.01 -16.82 -16.80
CA ASN A 247 -2.15 -17.71 -16.98
C ASN A 247 -2.15 -18.39 -18.35
N THR A 248 -1.68 -17.70 -19.39
CA THR A 248 -1.56 -18.28 -20.74
C THR A 248 -0.52 -19.40 -20.76
N PHE A 249 0.68 -19.17 -20.23
CA PHE A 249 1.73 -20.19 -20.16
C PHE A 249 1.41 -21.31 -19.15
N LEU A 250 0.67 -21.00 -18.08
CA LEU A 250 0.18 -21.99 -17.13
C LEU A 250 -0.78 -22.95 -17.82
N SER A 251 -1.73 -22.40 -18.58
CA SER A 251 -2.70 -23.18 -19.34
C SER A 251 -2.02 -24.01 -20.43
N ILE A 252 -1.02 -23.47 -21.15
CA ILE A 252 -0.23 -24.24 -22.12
C ILE A 252 0.51 -25.42 -21.46
N THR A 253 0.91 -25.25 -20.21
CA THR A 253 1.67 -26.27 -19.46
C THR A 253 0.76 -27.39 -18.96
N PHE A 254 -0.43 -27.06 -18.47
CA PHE A 254 -1.32 -28.02 -17.78
C PHE A 254 -2.58 -28.42 -18.57
N THR A 255 -2.91 -27.74 -19.66
CA THR A 255 -4.15 -27.96 -20.42
C THR A 255 -3.86 -28.02 -21.91
N SER A 256 -4.26 -29.10 -22.59
CA SER A 256 -4.13 -29.28 -24.05
C SER A 256 -5.11 -28.44 -24.87
N GLY A 257 -5.51 -27.26 -24.38
CA GLY A 257 -6.47 -26.38 -25.02
C GLY A 257 -5.82 -25.44 -26.05
N PRO A 258 -6.61 -24.84 -26.95
CA PRO A 258 -6.10 -23.88 -27.93
C PRO A 258 -5.57 -22.61 -27.25
N VAL A 259 -4.33 -22.22 -27.56
CA VAL A 259 -3.64 -21.05 -26.98
C VAL A 259 -4.41 -19.74 -27.18
N TYR A 260 -5.10 -19.60 -28.33
CA TYR A 260 -5.85 -18.39 -28.66
C TYR A 260 -6.95 -18.07 -27.63
N LYS A 261 -7.53 -19.09 -26.97
CA LYS A 261 -8.59 -18.87 -25.97
C LYS A 261 -8.09 -18.08 -24.77
N ASN A 262 -6.83 -18.26 -24.36
CA ASN A 262 -6.24 -17.56 -23.23
C ASN A 262 -5.87 -16.11 -23.59
N VAL A 263 -5.40 -15.89 -24.82
CA VAL A 263 -5.12 -14.53 -25.33
C VAL A 263 -6.43 -13.74 -25.41
N ILE A 264 -7.50 -14.35 -25.93
CA ILE A 264 -8.84 -13.73 -25.95
C ILE A 264 -9.34 -13.45 -24.53
N LYS A 265 -9.15 -14.39 -23.60
CA LYS A 265 -9.49 -14.19 -22.18
C LYS A 265 -8.77 -12.97 -21.59
N GLY A 266 -7.48 -12.77 -21.89
CA GLY A 266 -6.73 -11.59 -21.46
C GLY A 266 -7.31 -10.27 -21.98
N ILE A 267 -7.62 -10.20 -23.28
CA ILE A 267 -8.27 -9.03 -23.88
C ILE A 267 -9.65 -8.81 -23.24
N TYR A 268 -10.40 -9.88 -23.02
CA TYR A 268 -11.70 -9.83 -22.35
C TYR A 268 -11.59 -9.30 -20.91
N GLU A 269 -10.58 -9.73 -20.13
CA GLU A 269 -10.32 -9.21 -18.78
C GLU A 269 -10.06 -7.69 -18.79
N ILE A 270 -9.33 -7.19 -19.78
CA ILE A 270 -9.09 -5.74 -19.96
C ILE A 270 -10.40 -5.02 -20.24
N VAL A 271 -11.21 -5.52 -21.19
CA VAL A 271 -12.49 -4.90 -21.55
C VAL A 271 -13.43 -4.86 -20.34
N VAL A 272 -13.64 -6.01 -19.68
CA VAL A 272 -14.51 -6.12 -18.50
C VAL A 272 -14.03 -5.24 -17.36
N GLY A 273 -12.72 -5.21 -17.09
CA GLY A 273 -12.12 -4.37 -16.07
C GLY A 273 -12.36 -2.89 -16.33
N VAL A 274 -12.11 -2.42 -17.56
CA VAL A 274 -12.33 -1.01 -17.92
C VAL A 274 -13.82 -0.66 -17.90
N THR A 275 -14.69 -1.46 -18.51
CA THR A 275 -16.13 -1.16 -18.56
C THR A 275 -16.75 -1.18 -17.16
N GLY A 276 -16.45 -2.20 -16.35
CA GLY A 276 -16.92 -2.31 -14.98
C GLY A 276 -16.42 -1.17 -14.10
N GLY A 277 -15.14 -0.81 -14.23
CA GLY A 277 -14.56 0.33 -13.53
C GLY A 277 -15.20 1.67 -13.92
N ILE A 278 -15.49 1.90 -15.21
CA ILE A 278 -16.17 3.13 -15.67
C ILE A 278 -17.58 3.23 -15.07
N ILE A 279 -18.37 2.15 -15.17
CA ILE A 279 -19.76 2.13 -14.68
C ILE A 279 -19.79 2.40 -13.17
N MET A 280 -19.01 1.64 -12.40
CA MET A 280 -18.92 1.84 -10.95
C MET A 280 -18.34 3.23 -10.63
N GLY A 281 -17.38 3.73 -11.41
CA GLY A 281 -16.74 5.03 -11.22
C GLY A 281 -17.70 6.19 -11.36
N TYR A 282 -18.56 6.16 -12.38
CA TYR A 282 -19.65 7.12 -12.53
C TYR A 282 -20.67 7.01 -11.39
N PHE A 283 -21.01 5.79 -10.96
CA PHE A 283 -21.88 5.58 -9.81
C PHE A 283 -21.33 6.27 -8.56
N VAL A 284 -20.06 6.03 -8.19
CA VAL A 284 -19.41 6.66 -7.04
C VAL A 284 -19.23 8.17 -7.21
N ARG A 285 -19.07 8.64 -8.45
CA ARG A 285 -18.94 10.07 -8.74
C ARG A 285 -20.20 10.84 -8.36
N TYR A 286 -21.38 10.29 -8.69
CA TYR A 286 -22.67 10.93 -8.46
C TYR A 286 -23.29 10.58 -7.09
N PHE A 287 -23.03 9.38 -6.57
CA PHE A 287 -23.47 8.94 -5.25
C PHE A 287 -22.27 8.88 -4.29
N PRO A 288 -22.27 9.58 -3.14
CA PRO A 288 -23.35 10.30 -2.46
C PRO A 288 -23.52 11.76 -2.91
N SER A 289 -24.76 12.27 -2.84
CA SER A 289 -25.10 13.67 -3.14
C SER A 289 -24.31 14.63 -2.25
N ASN A 290 -23.97 15.81 -2.78
CA ASN A 290 -23.20 16.85 -2.08
C ASN A 290 -23.92 17.39 -0.83
N GLU A 291 -25.21 17.15 -0.69
CA GLU A 291 -26.04 17.57 0.44
C GLU A 291 -25.86 16.70 1.69
N GLN A 292 -25.17 15.56 1.58
CA GLN A 292 -25.00 14.64 2.70
C GLN A 292 -23.87 15.08 3.65
N THR A 293 -24.11 14.99 4.96
CA THR A 293 -23.08 15.14 5.99
C THR A 293 -22.04 14.01 5.90
N ILE A 294 -20.78 14.32 6.25
CA ILE A 294 -19.64 13.38 6.25
C ILE A 294 -19.35 12.74 4.87
N LEU A 295 -19.46 13.56 3.81
CA LEU A 295 -19.33 13.14 2.41
C LEU A 295 -18.03 12.38 2.10
N ALA A 296 -16.89 12.85 2.62
CA ALA A 296 -15.58 12.24 2.36
C ALA A 296 -15.47 10.80 2.89
N TRP A 297 -16.01 10.51 4.08
CA TRP A 297 -16.01 9.16 4.64
C TRP A 297 -16.95 8.23 3.89
N LYS A 298 -18.15 8.70 3.53
CA LYS A 298 -19.09 7.91 2.73
C LYS A 298 -18.50 7.57 1.36
N ARG A 299 -17.89 8.54 0.68
CA ARG A 299 -17.17 8.33 -0.58
C ARG A 299 -16.02 7.36 -0.43
N ALA A 300 -15.18 7.52 0.59
CA ALA A 300 -14.06 6.63 0.86
C ALA A 300 -14.53 5.18 1.11
N PHE A 301 -15.56 5.01 1.92
CA PHE A 301 -16.13 3.70 2.24
C PHE A 301 -16.74 3.02 1.01
N LEU A 302 -17.58 3.74 0.25
CA LEU A 302 -18.24 3.22 -0.94
C LEU A 302 -17.23 2.87 -2.03
N LEU A 303 -16.22 3.73 -2.22
CA LEU A 303 -15.14 3.50 -3.17
C LEU A 303 -14.29 2.28 -2.76
N LEU A 304 -13.97 2.13 -1.47
CA LEU A 304 -13.20 0.98 -0.99
C LEU A 304 -13.99 -0.33 -1.10
N SER A 305 -15.25 -0.34 -0.67
CA SER A 305 -16.08 -1.54 -0.66
C SER A 305 -16.33 -2.06 -2.08
N LEU A 306 -16.67 -1.18 -3.02
CA LEU A 306 -16.80 -1.55 -4.44
C LEU A 306 -15.49 -2.08 -5.02
N SER A 307 -14.36 -1.49 -4.64
CA SER A 307 -13.04 -1.97 -5.10
C SER A 307 -12.73 -3.36 -4.56
N ILE A 308 -13.03 -3.63 -3.28
CA ILE A 308 -12.83 -4.96 -2.66
C ILE A 308 -13.74 -6.00 -3.34
N VAL A 309 -15.01 -5.64 -3.58
CA VAL A 309 -15.96 -6.49 -4.30
C VAL A 309 -15.47 -6.75 -5.73
N ALA A 310 -14.92 -5.75 -6.43
CA ALA A 310 -14.37 -5.91 -7.77
C ALA A 310 -13.19 -6.89 -7.77
N VAL A 311 -12.23 -6.76 -6.86
CA VAL A 311 -11.06 -7.65 -6.77
C VAL A 311 -11.46 -9.06 -6.36
N ILE A 312 -12.14 -9.23 -5.22
CA ILE A 312 -12.52 -10.55 -4.70
C ILE A 312 -13.54 -11.22 -5.65
N GLY A 313 -14.51 -10.47 -6.16
CA GLY A 313 -15.50 -10.96 -7.12
C GLY A 313 -14.85 -11.43 -8.43
N SER A 314 -13.90 -10.66 -8.97
CA SER A 314 -13.17 -11.07 -10.17
C SER A 314 -12.35 -12.35 -9.96
N ASN A 315 -11.78 -12.54 -8.77
CA ASN A 315 -11.08 -13.77 -8.41
C ASN A 315 -12.03 -14.97 -8.35
N ARG A 316 -13.27 -14.79 -7.89
CA ARG A 316 -14.30 -15.85 -7.87
C ARG A 316 -14.78 -16.24 -9.26
N VAL A 317 -14.86 -15.28 -10.19
CA VAL A 317 -15.23 -15.52 -11.60
C VAL A 317 -14.04 -16.04 -12.43
N GLY A 318 -12.82 -16.03 -11.89
CA GLY A 318 -11.62 -16.48 -12.58
C GLY A 318 -11.02 -15.46 -13.55
N LEU A 319 -11.33 -14.17 -13.36
CA LEU A 319 -10.87 -13.01 -14.15
C LEU A 319 -9.97 -12.10 -13.30
N GLN A 320 -8.89 -12.64 -12.74
CA GLN A 320 -8.09 -11.95 -11.71
C GLN A 320 -7.50 -10.61 -12.18
N GLY A 321 -7.16 -10.47 -13.48
CA GLY A 321 -6.66 -9.21 -14.04
C GLY A 321 -7.72 -8.10 -14.10
N ALA A 322 -9.00 -8.48 -14.25
CA ALA A 322 -10.10 -7.53 -14.41
C ALA A 322 -10.38 -6.73 -13.13
N GLY A 323 -10.29 -7.35 -11.94
CA GLY A 323 -10.62 -6.67 -10.68
C GLY A 323 -9.64 -5.56 -10.29
N GLY A 324 -8.35 -5.79 -10.52
CA GLY A 324 -7.32 -4.78 -10.28
C GLY A 324 -7.46 -3.57 -11.22
N LEU A 325 -7.68 -3.84 -12.52
CA LEU A 325 -7.94 -2.81 -13.52
C LEU A 325 -9.22 -2.02 -13.19
N ALA A 326 -10.31 -2.74 -12.88
CA ALA A 326 -11.59 -2.15 -12.50
C ALA A 326 -11.42 -1.21 -11.31
N THR A 327 -10.65 -1.59 -10.29
CA THR A 327 -10.36 -0.75 -9.11
C THR A 327 -9.68 0.57 -9.48
N ILE A 328 -8.65 0.53 -10.32
CA ILE A 328 -7.94 1.76 -10.72
C ILE A 328 -8.84 2.65 -11.58
N VAL A 329 -9.57 2.08 -12.52
CA VAL A 329 -10.47 2.84 -13.40
C VAL A 329 -11.64 3.43 -12.60
N LEU A 330 -12.24 2.64 -11.71
CA LEU A 330 -13.27 3.06 -10.75
C LEU A 330 -12.82 4.30 -9.98
N THR A 331 -11.65 4.22 -9.35
CA THR A 331 -11.13 5.28 -8.48
C THR A 331 -10.62 6.49 -9.25
N PHE A 332 -10.08 6.29 -10.45
CA PHE A 332 -9.72 7.38 -11.35
C PHE A 332 -10.96 8.14 -11.83
N VAL A 333 -11.97 7.43 -12.35
CA VAL A 333 -13.21 8.03 -12.89
C VAL A 333 -14.00 8.74 -11.79
N SER A 334 -14.07 8.16 -10.59
CA SER A 334 -14.71 8.81 -9.43
C SER A 334 -13.99 10.11 -9.05
N ALA A 335 -12.64 10.11 -9.07
CA ALA A 335 -11.83 11.26 -8.72
C ALA A 335 -11.94 12.43 -9.71
N LEU A 336 -12.30 12.20 -10.98
CA LEU A 336 -12.44 13.27 -11.99
C LEU A 336 -13.54 14.29 -11.65
N GLY A 337 -14.51 13.93 -10.80
CA GLY A 337 -15.56 14.83 -10.34
C GLY A 337 -15.30 15.47 -8.99
N TRP A 338 -14.21 15.11 -8.32
CA TRP A 338 -13.94 15.50 -6.96
C TRP A 338 -12.76 16.47 -6.94
N ASN A 339 -13.04 17.75 -6.64
CA ASN A 339 -12.02 18.77 -6.50
C ASN A 339 -11.27 18.60 -5.15
N GLN A 340 -11.55 19.45 -4.16
CA GLN A 340 -10.88 19.36 -2.85
C GLN A 340 -11.21 18.06 -2.09
N GLU A 341 -12.37 17.45 -2.37
CA GLU A 341 -12.79 16.19 -1.75
C GLU A 341 -11.87 15.01 -2.10
N LYS A 342 -11.23 15.03 -3.27
CA LYS A 342 -10.27 14.01 -3.68
C LYS A 342 -9.13 13.85 -2.67
N ALA A 343 -8.59 14.98 -2.20
CA ALA A 343 -7.51 14.97 -1.21
C ALA A 343 -7.98 14.43 0.16
N ARG A 344 -9.21 14.78 0.58
CA ARG A 344 -9.81 14.27 1.82
C ARG A 344 -10.01 12.76 1.77
N VAL A 345 -10.60 12.25 0.69
CA VAL A 345 -10.79 10.81 0.47
C VAL A 345 -9.44 10.09 0.43
N GLN A 346 -8.48 10.61 -0.32
CA GLN A 346 -7.14 10.03 -0.42
C GLN A 346 -6.43 9.93 0.95
N ASN A 347 -6.59 10.93 1.82
CA ASN A 347 -6.03 10.89 3.18
C ASN A 347 -6.69 9.80 4.05
N ILE A 348 -8.00 9.59 3.92
CA ILE A 348 -8.71 8.51 4.63
C ILE A 348 -8.20 7.14 4.16
N ILE A 349 -8.06 6.93 2.85
CA ILE A 349 -7.51 5.68 2.30
C ILE A 349 -6.06 5.48 2.73
N ALA A 350 -5.23 6.53 2.73
CA ALA A 350 -3.85 6.46 3.21
C ALA A 350 -3.79 6.06 4.70
N GLY A 351 -4.73 6.53 5.52
CA GLY A 351 -4.90 6.08 6.90
C GLY A 351 -5.11 4.56 7.01
N MET A 352 -6.01 3.99 6.20
CA MET A 352 -6.24 2.54 6.17
C MET A 352 -5.02 1.75 5.70
N TRP A 353 -4.26 2.30 4.75
CA TRP A 353 -3.03 1.67 4.29
C TRP A 353 -1.99 1.50 5.41
N HIS A 354 -1.90 2.42 6.37
CA HIS A 354 -1.00 2.26 7.51
C HIS A 354 -1.30 1.01 8.36
N ILE A 355 -2.55 0.55 8.38
CA ILE A 355 -2.99 -0.66 9.08
C ILE A 355 -2.71 -1.91 8.23
N PHE A 356 -3.02 -1.86 6.93
CA PHE A 356 -2.86 -3.01 6.03
C PHE A 356 -1.43 -3.22 5.53
N GLN A 357 -0.58 -2.20 5.59
CA GLN A 357 0.81 -2.29 5.14
C GLN A 357 1.62 -3.33 5.94
N PRO A 358 1.66 -3.32 7.29
CA PRO A 358 2.32 -4.38 8.06
C PRO A 358 1.73 -5.78 7.79
N LEU A 359 0.42 -5.88 7.64
CA LEU A 359 -0.25 -7.16 7.32
C LEU A 359 0.21 -7.71 5.98
N LEU A 360 0.21 -6.89 4.92
CA LEU A 360 0.62 -7.33 3.58
C LEU A 360 2.05 -7.86 3.58
N PHE A 361 3.01 -7.06 4.04
CA PHE A 361 4.42 -7.44 3.97
C PHE A 361 4.77 -8.56 4.96
N GLY A 362 4.16 -8.56 6.14
CA GLY A 362 4.30 -9.66 7.11
C GLY A 362 3.78 -10.98 6.58
N LEU A 363 2.58 -10.99 5.99
CA LEU A 363 1.98 -12.20 5.41
C LEU A 363 2.77 -12.70 4.21
N VAL A 364 3.22 -11.80 3.31
CA VAL A 364 4.10 -12.18 2.18
C VAL A 364 5.42 -12.77 2.67
N GLY A 365 6.04 -12.18 3.70
CA GLY A 365 7.24 -12.74 4.30
C GLY A 365 7.01 -14.14 4.88
N ALA A 366 5.85 -14.37 5.48
CA ALA A 366 5.48 -15.65 6.09
C ALA A 366 5.13 -16.76 5.08
N GLU A 367 4.99 -16.46 3.80
CA GLU A 367 4.81 -17.48 2.75
C GLU A 367 6.14 -18.14 2.35
N VAL A 368 7.27 -17.46 2.55
CA VAL A 368 8.59 -17.95 2.15
C VAL A 368 9.12 -18.95 3.17
N SER A 369 9.27 -20.22 2.75
CA SER A 369 9.82 -21.29 3.59
C SER A 369 11.14 -21.80 3.04
N VAL A 370 12.23 -21.56 3.78
CA VAL A 370 13.60 -21.98 3.42
C VAL A 370 13.73 -23.50 3.36
N ALA A 371 12.95 -24.24 4.15
CA ALA A 371 12.94 -25.70 4.15
C ALA A 371 12.60 -26.31 2.78
N ASN A 372 11.92 -25.56 1.90
CA ASN A 372 11.56 -26.00 0.55
C ASN A 372 12.59 -25.57 -0.52
N LEU A 373 13.65 -24.83 -0.15
CA LEU A 373 14.68 -24.38 -1.09
C LEU A 373 15.95 -25.22 -0.94
N GLU A 374 16.34 -25.88 -2.02
CA GLU A 374 17.66 -26.49 -2.13
C GLU A 374 18.74 -25.39 -2.26
N SER A 375 19.78 -25.44 -1.42
CA SER A 375 20.79 -24.38 -1.30
C SER A 375 21.49 -24.04 -2.63
N ASN A 376 21.76 -25.06 -3.45
CA ASN A 376 22.39 -24.90 -4.77
C ASN A 376 21.50 -24.14 -5.77
N THR A 377 20.17 -24.23 -5.61
CA THR A 377 19.19 -23.63 -6.54
C THR A 377 19.01 -22.13 -6.27
N ILE A 378 19.28 -21.65 -5.05
CA ILE A 378 19.17 -20.23 -4.68
C ILE A 378 20.10 -19.37 -5.52
N GLY A 379 21.34 -19.80 -5.73
CA GLY A 379 22.33 -19.08 -6.53
C GLY A 379 21.89 -18.90 -7.99
N PHE A 380 21.38 -19.96 -8.61
CA PHE A 380 20.86 -19.92 -9.98
C PHE A 380 19.62 -19.02 -10.11
N CYS A 381 18.71 -19.04 -9.13
CA CYS A 381 17.55 -18.15 -9.07
C CYS A 381 17.96 -16.68 -9.00
N VAL A 382 18.90 -16.35 -8.10
CA VAL A 382 19.41 -14.97 -7.93
C VAL A 382 20.14 -14.50 -9.20
N GLY A 383 20.95 -15.36 -9.81
CA GLY A 383 21.64 -15.06 -11.07
C GLY A 383 20.67 -14.78 -12.21
N THR A 384 19.67 -15.65 -12.41
CA THR A 384 18.62 -15.51 -13.43
C THR A 384 17.83 -14.21 -13.26
N LEU A 385 17.38 -13.92 -12.03
CA LEU A 385 16.69 -12.68 -11.68
C LEU A 385 17.54 -11.43 -11.94
N SER A 386 18.83 -11.48 -11.60
CA SER A 386 19.73 -10.33 -11.76
C SER A 386 19.96 -10.01 -13.24
N LEU A 387 20.11 -11.05 -14.06
CA LEU A 387 20.35 -10.88 -15.50
C LEU A 387 19.09 -10.44 -16.26
N SER A 388 17.91 -10.98 -15.93
CA SER A 388 16.65 -10.52 -16.51
C SER A 388 16.34 -9.05 -16.14
N LEU A 389 16.64 -8.67 -14.89
CA LEU A 389 16.46 -7.31 -14.41
C LEU A 389 17.40 -6.31 -15.11
N LEU A 390 18.62 -6.71 -15.44
CA LEU A 390 19.53 -5.90 -16.25
C LEU A 390 18.90 -5.59 -17.62
N VAL A 391 18.36 -6.62 -18.29
CA VAL A 391 17.65 -6.45 -19.56
C VAL A 391 16.47 -5.49 -19.39
N ARG A 392 15.67 -5.65 -18.34
CA ARG A 392 14.54 -4.73 -18.03
C ARG A 392 15.00 -3.27 -17.94
N VAL A 393 16.09 -2.99 -17.23
CA VAL A 393 16.61 -1.61 -17.06
C VAL A 393 17.06 -1.03 -18.39
N ILE A 394 17.79 -1.80 -19.20
CA ILE A 394 18.27 -1.37 -20.52
C ILE A 394 17.09 -1.08 -21.44
N VAL A 395 16.16 -2.03 -21.55
CA VAL A 395 14.96 -1.92 -22.38
C VAL A 395 14.10 -0.72 -21.95
N THR A 396 13.89 -0.54 -20.65
CA THR A 396 13.12 0.59 -20.13
C THR A 396 13.78 1.92 -20.51
N PHE A 397 15.11 2.02 -20.39
CA PHE A 397 15.84 3.23 -20.79
C PHE A 397 15.72 3.52 -22.30
N LEU A 398 15.81 2.50 -23.16
CA LEU A 398 15.66 2.64 -24.60
C LEU A 398 14.23 3.05 -24.99
N LEU A 399 13.23 2.39 -24.42
CA LEU A 399 11.83 2.67 -24.71
C LEU A 399 11.40 4.05 -24.19
N VAL A 400 12.02 4.56 -23.14
CA VAL A 400 11.70 5.90 -22.63
C VAL A 400 12.45 6.99 -23.41
N SER A 401 13.46 6.62 -24.21
CA SER A 401 14.31 7.59 -24.91
C SER A 401 13.58 8.43 -25.96
N PHE A 402 12.49 7.92 -26.53
CA PHE A 402 11.66 8.64 -27.51
C PHE A 402 10.54 9.48 -26.87
N ALA A 403 10.51 9.64 -25.54
CA ALA A 403 9.44 10.33 -24.82
C ALA A 403 9.68 11.84 -24.57
N GLY A 404 10.82 12.39 -25.03
CA GLY A 404 11.20 13.78 -24.74
C GLY A 404 11.65 14.03 -23.29
N PHE A 405 12.00 12.97 -22.55
CA PHE A 405 12.53 13.08 -21.20
C PHE A 405 14.04 13.39 -21.21
N SER A 406 14.50 14.10 -20.17
CA SER A 406 15.92 14.37 -19.97
C SER A 406 16.66 13.08 -19.64
N PHE A 407 17.97 13.03 -19.89
CA PHE A 407 18.78 11.84 -19.60
C PHE A 407 18.61 11.33 -18.16
N LYS A 408 18.56 12.27 -17.20
CA LYS A 408 18.38 11.93 -15.79
C LYS A 408 16.97 11.41 -15.47
N GLU A 409 15.93 11.94 -16.13
CA GLU A 409 14.55 11.42 -16.04
C GLU A 409 14.44 10.00 -16.61
N LYS A 410 15.12 9.70 -17.72
CA LYS A 410 15.17 8.35 -18.30
C LYS A 410 15.77 7.34 -17.33
N ILE A 411 16.88 7.70 -16.69
CA ILE A 411 17.50 6.88 -15.63
C ILE A 411 16.52 6.69 -14.47
N PHE A 412 15.83 7.74 -14.04
CA PHE A 412 14.84 7.61 -12.98
C PHE A 412 13.73 6.64 -13.34
N VAL A 413 13.14 6.74 -14.53
CA VAL A 413 12.06 5.84 -14.98
C VAL A 413 12.57 4.39 -15.03
N ALA A 414 13.77 4.17 -15.56
CA ALA A 414 14.38 2.83 -15.60
C ALA A 414 14.63 2.26 -14.20
N LEU A 415 15.15 3.06 -13.27
CA LEU A 415 15.35 2.65 -11.89
C LEU A 415 14.01 2.47 -11.14
N ALA A 416 12.99 3.25 -11.48
CA ALA A 416 11.67 3.17 -10.87
C ALA A 416 10.94 1.89 -11.27
N TRP A 417 11.35 1.27 -12.38
CA TRP A 417 10.87 0.00 -12.89
C TRP A 417 11.60 -1.23 -12.32
N ILE A 418 12.64 -1.05 -11.51
CA ILE A 418 13.39 -2.14 -10.85
C ILE A 418 12.61 -2.85 -9.74
N PRO A 419 11.75 -2.21 -8.93
CA PRO A 419 11.13 -2.86 -7.77
C PRO A 419 10.33 -4.13 -8.13
N LYS A 420 11.00 -5.28 -8.01
CA LYS A 420 10.42 -6.61 -7.86
C LYS A 420 9.91 -6.73 -6.41
N ALA A 421 9.21 -7.82 -6.08
CA ALA A 421 8.77 -8.12 -4.72
C ALA A 421 9.88 -8.02 -3.62
N THR A 422 11.16 -7.87 -3.98
CA THR A 422 12.29 -7.58 -3.09
C THR A 422 12.42 -6.12 -2.67
N VAL A 423 12.68 -5.96 -1.38
CA VAL A 423 12.25 -4.83 -0.59
C VAL A 423 13.21 -3.63 -0.72
N GLN A 424 12.71 -2.56 -1.34
CA GLN A 424 12.86 -1.15 -0.96
C GLN A 424 14.24 -0.48 -0.75
N LYS A 425 15.39 -1.15 -0.84
CA LYS A 425 16.69 -0.44 -0.99
C LYS A 425 16.59 0.57 -2.15
N GLN A 426 15.76 0.24 -3.15
CA GLN A 426 15.43 1.06 -4.30
C GLN A 426 14.57 2.30 -4.01
N ARG A 427 13.66 2.30 -3.03
CA ARG A 427 12.81 3.49 -2.76
C ARG A 427 13.65 4.69 -2.34
N LYS A 428 14.63 4.46 -1.46
CA LYS A 428 15.59 5.48 -1.04
C LYS A 428 16.63 5.76 -2.12
N LYS A 429 17.05 4.76 -2.91
CA LYS A 429 17.89 4.96 -4.10
C LYS A 429 17.19 5.82 -5.16
N LEU A 430 15.88 5.66 -5.35
CA LEU A 430 15.05 6.47 -6.24
C LEU A 430 14.96 7.90 -5.75
N GLN A 431 14.65 8.11 -4.46
CA GLN A 431 14.66 9.44 -3.86
C GLN A 431 16.04 10.10 -3.88
N ALA A 432 17.12 9.34 -3.64
CA ALA A 432 18.50 9.84 -3.67
C ALA A 432 18.96 10.15 -5.10
N CYS A 433 18.68 9.27 -6.05
CA CYS A 433 18.92 9.49 -7.48
C CYS A 433 18.15 10.71 -7.98
N TRP A 434 16.89 10.90 -7.55
CA TRP A 434 16.12 12.11 -7.87
C TRP A 434 16.67 13.37 -7.24
N LYS A 435 17.03 13.32 -5.95
CA LYS A 435 17.67 14.45 -5.25
C LYS A 435 18.98 14.83 -5.93
N SER A 436 19.84 13.88 -6.27
CA SER A 436 21.06 14.14 -7.05
C SER A 436 20.76 14.67 -8.46
N THR A 437 19.63 14.28 -9.04
CA THR A 437 19.20 14.69 -10.37
C THR A 437 18.65 16.13 -10.44
N TYR A 438 17.87 16.55 -9.44
CA TYR A 438 17.13 17.82 -9.41
C TYR A 438 17.57 18.82 -8.34
N ILE A 439 18.57 18.51 -7.49
CA ILE A 439 19.28 19.52 -6.70
C ILE A 439 20.29 20.23 -7.62
N SER A 440 19.78 20.88 -8.66
CA SER A 440 20.25 22.21 -9.04
C SER A 440 19.08 23.12 -8.72
N LYS A 441 19.04 23.61 -7.47
CA LYS A 441 17.98 24.47 -6.89
C LYS A 441 18.02 25.90 -7.48
N THR A 442 18.06 26.05 -8.80
CA THR A 442 18.15 27.35 -9.46
C THR A 442 17.30 27.40 -10.74
N LEU A 443 16.06 26.94 -10.67
CA LEU A 443 14.97 27.39 -11.54
C LEU A 443 13.66 26.81 -10.99
N PHE A 444 12.66 27.66 -10.83
CA PHE A 444 11.31 27.40 -10.30
C PHE A 444 11.10 27.58 -8.79
N LYS A 445 11.22 28.83 -8.33
CA LYS A 445 10.07 29.47 -7.65
C LYS A 445 9.21 30.16 -8.73
N PRO A 446 7.91 30.42 -8.47
CA PRO A 446 6.94 30.80 -9.49
C PRO A 446 7.42 31.91 -10.42
#